data_AF-K9H0H9-F1
#
_entry.id   AF-K9H0H9-F1
#
_cell.length_a   1.000
_cell.length_b   1.000
_cell.length_c   1.000
_cell.angle_alpha   90.00
_cell.angle_beta   90.00
_cell.angle_gamma   90.00
#
_symmetry.space_group_name_H-M   'P 1'
#
loop_
_entity.id
_entity.type
_entity.pdbx_description
1 polymer ?
#
loop_
_entity_poly.entity_id
_entity_poly.type
_entity_poly.pdbx_seq_one_letter_code
_entity_poly.pdbx_strand_id
1 'polypeptide(L)'
;MVSLLDLPAEIRLIVYTHLLKPNEYVKSYRKLRDPGSLAMGGPLCVIPRPYVKRCTQSILLLNKEITKEVLHHLYRIPLNLYGTPSAHIIMCQMDITEFISKHYLQRIHHGVLRLKHANKQFVLSLLDIWGAENRLERLDVYRPRTGLDSQHWKVVESRLWDFSKGVPVVFHEVDNPLIVGASEATWV
;
A
#
# COMPACT_ATOMS: atom_id res chain seq x y z
N MET A 1 -26.31 10.85 26.24
CA MET A 1 -25.82 10.47 24.90
C MET A 1 -24.71 9.46 25.10
N VAL A 2 -24.78 8.30 24.46
CA VAL A 2 -23.75 7.26 24.57
C VAL A 2 -22.59 7.65 23.65
N SER A 3 -21.39 7.80 24.21
CA SER A 3 -20.15 8.06 23.49
C SER A 3 -19.57 6.76 22.94
N LEU A 4 -18.77 6.83 21.87
CA LEU A 4 -18.05 5.66 21.36
C LEU A 4 -17.13 5.05 22.43
N LEU A 5 -16.59 5.88 23.33
CA LEU A 5 -15.72 5.42 24.43
C LEU A 5 -16.48 4.67 25.53
N ASP A 6 -17.80 4.86 25.63
CA ASP A 6 -18.64 4.18 26.62
C ASP A 6 -18.96 2.73 26.18
N LEU A 7 -18.63 2.37 24.94
CA LEU A 7 -18.78 1.02 24.44
C LEU A 7 -17.61 0.12 24.92
N PRO A 8 -17.87 -1.17 25.17
CA PRO A 8 -16.81 -2.16 25.41
C PRO A 8 -15.79 -2.20 24.26
N ALA A 9 -14.54 -2.52 24.60
CA ALA A 9 -13.42 -2.51 23.66
C ALA A 9 -13.66 -3.43 22.45
N GLU A 10 -14.35 -4.55 22.65
CA GLU A 10 -14.70 -5.51 21.61
C GLU A 10 -15.65 -4.89 20.57
N ILE A 11 -16.65 -4.13 21.03
CA ILE A 11 -17.61 -3.45 20.15
C ILE A 11 -16.89 -2.31 19.41
N ARG A 12 -16.03 -1.56 20.10
CA ARG A 12 -15.22 -0.51 19.46
C ARG A 12 -14.32 -1.09 18.37
N LEU A 13 -13.70 -2.24 18.63
CA LEU A 13 -12.86 -2.94 17.65
C LEU A 13 -13.64 -3.30 16.39
N ILE A 14 -14.85 -3.86 16.54
CA ILE A 14 -15.73 -4.15 15.39
C ILE A 14 -16.00 -2.87 14.60
N VAL A 15 -16.37 -1.77 15.27
CA VAL A 15 -16.58 -0.48 14.62
C VAL A 15 -15.32 -0.01 13.88
N TYR A 16 -14.15 -0.13 14.50
CA TYR A 16 -12.88 0.25 13.87
C TYR A 16 -12.59 -0.58 12.62
N THR A 17 -12.81 -1.89 12.62
CA THR A 17 -12.57 -2.71 11.42
C THR A 17 -13.43 -2.28 10.22
N HIS A 18 -14.65 -1.78 10.45
CA HIS A 18 -15.51 -1.28 9.38
C HIS A 18 -15.11 0.13 8.90
N LEU A 19 -14.57 0.96 9.78
CA LEU A 19 -14.18 2.34 9.48
C LEU A 19 -12.75 2.45 8.92
N LEU A 20 -11.86 1.54 9.29
CA LEU A 20 -10.46 1.51 8.85
C LEU A 20 -10.31 0.74 7.55
N LYS A 21 -10.24 1.47 6.43
CA LYS A 21 -9.99 0.94 5.09
C LYS A 21 -8.67 1.47 4.53
N PRO A 22 -7.50 1.01 5.01
CA PRO A 22 -6.21 1.53 4.56
C PRO A 22 -5.96 1.31 3.06
N ASN A 23 -6.57 0.26 2.48
CA ASN A 23 -6.48 -0.06 1.05
C ASN A 23 -7.40 0.79 0.15
N GLU A 24 -8.12 1.77 0.69
CA GLU A 24 -9.00 2.62 -0.11
C GLU A 24 -8.25 3.53 -1.09
N TYR A 25 -6.97 3.83 -0.81
CA TYR A 25 -6.10 4.59 -1.71
C TYR A 25 -6.04 3.99 -3.13
N VAL A 26 -6.26 2.68 -3.25
CA VAL A 26 -6.30 1.94 -4.52
C VAL A 26 -7.36 2.50 -5.47
N LYS A 27 -8.46 3.06 -4.97
CA LYS A 27 -9.48 3.71 -5.81
C LYS A 27 -8.92 4.95 -6.49
N SER A 28 -8.26 5.83 -5.75
CA SER A 28 -7.59 7.03 -6.29
C SER A 28 -6.48 6.65 -7.24
N TYR A 29 -5.75 5.59 -6.90
CA TYR A 29 -4.70 5.02 -7.71
C TYR A 29 -5.21 4.47 -9.07
N ARG A 30 -6.33 3.74 -9.08
CA ARG A 30 -6.96 3.24 -10.32
C ARG A 30 -7.47 4.36 -11.22
N LYS A 31 -8.05 5.42 -10.65
CA LYS A 31 -8.48 6.61 -11.42
C LYS A 31 -7.33 7.24 -12.22
N LEU A 32 -6.09 7.16 -11.71
CA LEU A 32 -4.90 7.65 -12.41
C LEU A 32 -4.28 6.62 -13.38
N ARG A 33 -4.75 5.37 -13.36
CA ARG A 33 -4.28 4.36 -14.31
C ARG A 33 -5.07 4.40 -15.61
N ASP A 34 -6.31 4.90 -15.59
CA ASP A 34 -7.17 4.97 -16.76
C ASP A 34 -6.73 6.11 -17.68
N PRO A 35 -6.14 5.82 -18.86
CA PRO A 35 -5.69 6.86 -19.79
C PRO A 35 -6.84 7.66 -20.41
N GLY A 36 -8.08 7.18 -20.25
CA GLY A 36 -9.28 7.80 -20.82
C GLY A 36 -9.72 9.09 -20.14
N SER A 37 -9.21 9.45 -18.96
CA SER A 37 -9.54 10.74 -18.32
C SER A 37 -8.69 11.91 -18.81
N LEU A 38 -7.66 11.65 -19.62
CA LEU A 38 -6.80 12.66 -20.24
C LEU A 38 -7.03 12.66 -21.76
N ALA A 39 -8.27 12.91 -22.16
CA ALA A 39 -8.56 13.26 -23.54
C ALA A 39 -8.01 14.66 -23.85
N MET A 40 -7.39 14.78 -25.04
CA MET A 40 -7.16 16.00 -25.84
C MET A 40 -5.77 16.67 -25.77
N GLY A 41 -4.85 16.15 -26.61
CA GLY A 41 -4.34 16.93 -27.74
C GLY A 41 -3.45 18.16 -27.49
N GLY A 42 -2.63 18.16 -26.44
CA GLY A 42 -1.68 19.24 -26.17
C GLY A 42 -0.29 18.75 -25.75
N PRO A 43 0.74 19.62 -25.75
CA PRO A 43 2.07 19.26 -25.29
C PRO A 43 2.03 18.86 -23.80
N LEU A 44 2.67 17.74 -23.48
CA LEU A 44 2.62 17.09 -22.16
C LEU A 44 3.12 17.97 -21.00
N CYS A 45 3.91 19.02 -21.28
CA CYS A 45 4.40 19.97 -20.30
C CYS A 45 3.34 20.93 -19.75
N VAL A 46 2.17 21.01 -20.39
CA VAL A 46 1.04 21.89 -19.97
C VAL A 46 0.06 21.13 -19.09
N ILE A 47 0.13 19.79 -19.06
CA ILE A 47 -0.79 18.96 -18.28
C ILE A 47 -0.42 19.09 -16.80
N PRO A 48 -1.31 19.63 -15.94
CA PRO A 48 -1.03 19.76 -14.52
C PRO A 48 -0.88 18.37 -13.87
N ARG A 49 0.05 18.25 -12.92
CA ARG A 49 0.20 17.04 -12.13
C ARG A 49 -1.13 16.70 -11.45
N PRO A 50 -1.64 15.46 -11.57
CA PRO A 50 -2.87 15.09 -10.90
C PRO A 50 -2.70 15.25 -9.38
N TYR A 51 -3.60 16.02 -8.78
CA TYR A 51 -3.62 16.17 -7.33
C TYR A 51 -4.31 14.96 -6.70
N VAL A 52 -3.55 14.11 -6.01
CA VAL A 52 -4.10 13.03 -5.20
C VAL A 52 -4.55 13.60 -3.87
N LYS A 53 -5.86 13.69 -3.66
CA LYS A 53 -6.40 14.05 -2.35
C LYS A 53 -6.15 12.91 -1.36
N ARG A 54 -5.22 13.11 -0.43
CA ARG A 54 -5.03 12.24 0.74
C ARG A 54 -6.16 12.50 1.72
N CYS A 55 -6.97 11.48 2.00
CA CYS A 55 -8.01 11.58 3.01
C CYS A 55 -7.57 10.79 4.25
N THR A 56 -7.32 11.50 5.34
CA THR A 56 -7.24 10.87 6.67
C THR A 56 -8.62 10.36 7.03
N GLN A 57 -8.71 9.13 7.51
CA GLN A 57 -9.99 8.54 7.91
C GLN A 57 -10.59 9.33 9.08
N SER A 58 -11.88 9.65 8.98
CA SER A 58 -12.56 10.54 9.92
C SER A 58 -12.50 10.06 11.37
N ILE A 59 -12.43 8.74 11.60
CA ILE A 59 -12.31 8.15 12.94
C ILE A 59 -11.02 8.58 13.66
N LEU A 60 -9.93 8.82 12.92
CA LEU A 60 -8.66 9.28 13.48
C LEU A 60 -8.69 10.75 13.92
N LEU A 61 -9.72 11.50 13.52
CA LEU A 61 -9.86 12.94 13.79
C LEU A 61 -10.81 13.23 14.96
N LEU A 62 -11.49 12.21 15.52
CA LEU A 62 -12.53 12.43 16.52
C LEU A 62 -11.98 12.77 17.92
N ASN A 63 -11.05 11.96 18.43
CA ASN A 63 -10.55 12.09 19.81
C ASN A 63 -9.16 11.45 19.94
N LYS A 64 -8.25 12.07 20.69
CA LYS A 64 -6.87 11.57 20.89
C LYS A 64 -6.80 10.14 21.43
N GLU A 65 -7.67 9.77 22.37
CA GLU A 65 -7.67 8.42 22.96
C GLU A 65 -8.18 7.39 21.95
N ILE A 66 -9.26 7.70 21.23
CA ILE A 66 -9.73 6.89 20.09
C ILE A 66 -8.61 6.77 19.06
N THR A 67 -7.95 7.86 18.70
CA THR A 67 -6.85 7.85 17.72
C THR A 67 -5.71 6.94 18.16
N LYS A 68 -5.31 6.94 19.43
CA LYS A 68 -4.25 6.05 19.93
C LYS A 68 -4.65 4.57 19.80
N GLU A 69 -5.86 4.21 20.23
CA GLU A 69 -6.40 2.84 20.15
C GLU A 69 -6.50 2.39 18.68
N VAL A 70 -7.10 3.24 17.85
CA VAL A 70 -7.35 2.99 16.42
C VAL A 70 -6.04 2.88 15.64
N LEU A 71 -5.04 3.72 15.91
CA LEU A 71 -3.74 3.64 15.24
C LEU A 71 -3.05 2.31 15.48
N HIS A 72 -3.10 1.80 16.72
CA HIS A 72 -2.53 0.50 17.04
C HIS A 72 -3.17 -0.63 16.20
N HIS A 73 -4.49 -0.58 15.99
CA HIS A 73 -5.17 -1.51 15.10
C HIS A 73 -4.85 -1.26 13.62
N LEU A 74 -4.80 -0.02 13.18
CA LEU A 74 -4.55 0.36 11.79
C LEU A 74 -3.19 -0.14 11.28
N TYR A 75 -2.15 -0.15 12.13
CA TYR A 75 -0.82 -0.64 11.76
C TYR A 75 -0.78 -2.18 11.59
N ARG A 76 -1.71 -2.90 12.21
CA ARG A 76 -1.83 -4.36 12.09
C ARG A 76 -2.65 -4.81 10.88
N ILE A 77 -3.40 -3.91 10.24
CA ILE A 77 -4.17 -4.25 9.05
C ILE A 77 -3.19 -4.42 7.86
N PRO A 78 -3.25 -5.53 7.10
CA PRO A 78 -2.35 -5.74 5.98
C PRO A 78 -2.57 -4.69 4.87
N LEU A 79 -1.49 -4.00 4.52
CA LEU A 79 -1.49 -2.97 3.49
C LEU A 79 -1.12 -3.59 2.14
N ASN A 80 -2.08 -3.60 1.21
CA ASN A 80 -1.86 -4.07 -0.15
C ASN A 80 -1.26 -2.95 -0.99
N LEU A 81 0.01 -3.08 -1.32
CA LEU A 81 0.78 -2.17 -2.15
C LEU A 81 0.86 -2.67 -3.58
N TYR A 82 0.34 -1.85 -4.49
CA TYR A 82 0.40 -2.06 -5.93
C TYR A 82 1.52 -1.19 -6.51
N GLY A 83 2.30 -1.72 -7.45
CA GLY A 83 3.39 -0.95 -8.10
C GLY A 83 2.85 0.30 -8.76
N THR A 84 3.58 1.44 -8.71
CA THR A 84 3.15 2.79 -9.14
C THR A 84 2.78 2.90 -10.63
N PRO A 85 1.92 3.86 -11.02
CA PRO A 85 1.37 3.89 -12.36
C PRO A 85 2.49 4.38 -13.23
N SER A 86 2.90 3.59 -14.21
CA SER A 86 3.99 3.93 -15.13
C SER A 86 3.66 5.09 -16.08
N ALA A 87 2.48 5.70 -15.97
CA ALA A 87 1.82 6.40 -17.07
C ALA A 87 1.29 7.81 -16.74
N HIS A 88 1.81 8.49 -15.71
CA HIS A 88 1.55 9.93 -15.58
C HIS A 88 2.74 10.74 -16.10
N ILE A 89 2.85 10.74 -17.44
CA ILE A 89 3.78 11.55 -18.23
C ILE A 89 5.24 11.11 -18.03
N ILE A 90 5.97 10.95 -19.14
CA ILE A 90 7.38 10.51 -19.21
C ILE A 90 8.33 11.34 -18.31
N MET A 91 7.86 12.46 -17.75
CA MET A 91 8.61 13.38 -16.89
C MET A 91 8.12 13.49 -15.42
N CYS A 92 7.04 12.80 -15.01
CA CYS A 92 6.46 12.96 -13.66
C CYS A 92 6.24 11.60 -12.98
N GLN A 93 7.34 10.96 -12.58
CA GLN A 93 7.26 9.72 -11.80
C GLN A 93 6.60 9.99 -10.45
N MET A 94 5.42 9.39 -10.24
CA MET A 94 4.70 9.47 -8.96
C MET A 94 5.23 8.41 -8.00
N ASP A 95 5.48 8.81 -6.76
CA ASP A 95 5.87 7.91 -5.68
C ASP A 95 4.65 7.45 -4.87
N ILE A 96 4.74 6.28 -4.24
CA ILE A 96 3.69 5.75 -3.36
C ILE A 96 3.45 6.66 -2.15
N THR A 97 4.48 7.41 -1.74
CA THR A 97 4.40 8.40 -0.66
C THR A 97 3.47 9.57 -1.00
N GLU A 98 3.07 9.72 -2.27
CA GLU A 98 2.04 10.69 -2.68
C GLU A 98 0.63 10.24 -2.31
N PHE A 99 0.40 8.94 -2.23
CA PHE A 99 -0.89 8.34 -1.89
C PHE A 99 -1.00 8.00 -0.41
N ILE A 100 0.11 7.53 0.16
CA ILE A 100 0.18 7.02 1.53
C ILE A 100 1.27 7.78 2.27
N SER A 101 1.01 8.22 3.50
CA SER A 101 2.06 8.93 4.24
C SER A 101 3.26 8.01 4.52
N LYS A 102 4.48 8.56 4.36
CA LYS A 102 5.72 7.84 4.69
C LYS A 102 5.71 7.31 6.13
N HIS A 103 5.24 8.13 7.07
CA HIS A 103 5.12 7.77 8.47
C HIS A 103 4.20 6.57 8.71
N TYR A 104 3.10 6.47 7.97
CA TYR A 104 2.24 5.28 8.04
C TYR A 104 2.96 4.05 7.48
N LEU A 105 3.60 4.16 6.32
CA LEU A 105 4.36 3.07 5.70
C LEU A 105 5.47 2.52 6.60
N GLN A 106 6.13 3.38 7.39
CA GLN A 106 7.20 2.98 8.32
C GLN A 106 6.70 2.16 9.51
N ARG A 107 5.41 2.30 9.84
CA ARG A 107 4.81 1.75 11.07
C ARG A 107 3.88 0.58 10.83
N ILE A 108 3.64 0.18 9.58
CA ILE A 108 2.85 -1.02 9.30
C ILE A 108 3.60 -2.27 9.75
N HIS A 109 2.85 -3.27 10.22
CA HIS A 109 3.40 -4.55 10.64
C HIS A 109 3.35 -5.57 9.48
N HIS A 110 2.33 -5.48 8.62
CA HIS A 110 2.15 -6.41 7.51
C HIS A 110 2.01 -5.67 6.19
N GLY A 111 2.97 -5.92 5.29
CA GLY A 111 2.98 -5.38 3.94
C GLY A 111 2.68 -6.48 2.93
N VAL A 112 1.84 -6.18 1.93
CA VAL A 112 1.54 -7.10 0.83
C VAL A 112 1.87 -6.42 -0.48
N LEU A 113 2.97 -6.82 -1.13
CA LEU A 113 3.39 -6.30 -2.44
C LEU A 113 2.75 -7.11 -3.56
N ARG A 114 1.91 -6.46 -4.36
CA ARG A 114 1.25 -7.06 -5.53
C ARG A 114 1.77 -6.40 -6.81
N LEU A 115 2.73 -7.06 -7.45
CA LEU A 115 3.49 -6.48 -8.56
C LEU A 115 3.27 -7.29 -9.84
N LYS A 116 2.69 -6.64 -10.86
CA LYS A 116 2.64 -7.21 -12.23
C LYS A 116 4.01 -7.12 -12.94
N HIS A 117 4.80 -6.09 -12.64
CA HIS A 117 6.14 -5.87 -13.20
C HIS A 117 7.08 -5.42 -12.06
N ALA A 118 8.35 -5.85 -12.10
CA ALA A 118 9.36 -5.43 -11.15
C ALA A 118 9.87 -4.01 -11.45
N ASN A 119 9.18 -2.99 -10.92
CA ASN A 119 9.75 -1.65 -10.90
C ASN A 119 10.80 -1.56 -9.77
N LYS A 120 12.09 -1.63 -10.15
CA LYS A 120 13.23 -1.57 -9.23
C LYS A 120 13.16 -0.36 -8.30
N GLN A 121 12.94 0.84 -8.84
CA GLN A 121 12.92 2.07 -8.04
C GLN A 121 11.79 2.05 -7.01
N PHE A 122 10.60 1.61 -7.42
CA PHE A 122 9.46 1.49 -6.50
C PHE A 122 9.75 0.55 -5.32
N VAL A 123 10.27 -0.65 -5.61
CA VAL A 123 10.55 -1.64 -4.55
C VAL A 123 11.67 -1.13 -3.64
N LEU A 124 12.76 -0.60 -4.19
CA LEU A 124 13.87 -0.11 -3.38
C LEU A 124 13.46 1.05 -2.48
N SER A 125 12.70 2.03 -2.98
CA SER A 125 12.19 3.13 -2.16
C SER A 125 11.33 2.61 -0.99
N LEU A 126 10.53 1.56 -1.20
CA LEU A 126 9.74 0.95 -0.13
C LEU A 126 10.61 0.23 0.90
N LEU A 127 11.62 -0.51 0.46
CA LEU A 127 12.57 -1.18 1.35
C LEU A 127 13.36 -0.17 2.18
N ASP A 128 13.77 0.96 1.59
CA ASP A 128 14.44 2.05 2.31
C ASP A 128 13.51 2.70 3.35
N ILE A 129 12.22 2.87 3.02
CA ILE A 129 11.23 3.37 3.96
C ILE A 129 11.06 2.39 5.13
N TRP A 130 10.88 1.10 4.86
CA TRP A 130 10.68 0.10 5.90
C TRP A 130 11.93 -0.16 6.75
N GLY A 131 13.11 -0.11 6.14
CA GLY A 131 14.39 -0.27 6.84
C GLY A 131 14.68 0.84 7.86
N ALA A 132 14.03 2.01 7.76
CA ALA A 132 14.31 3.15 8.65
C ALA A 132 13.76 2.99 10.07
N GLU A 133 12.56 2.43 10.25
CA GLU A 133 11.98 2.15 11.59
C GLU A 133 11.87 0.65 11.91
N ASN A 134 12.01 -0.22 10.90
CA ASN A 134 11.98 -1.69 10.99
C ASN A 134 10.83 -2.27 11.84
N ARG A 135 9.62 -1.72 11.70
CA ARG A 135 8.41 -2.24 12.38
C ARG A 135 7.65 -3.29 11.58
N LEU A 136 8.10 -3.56 10.36
CA LEU A 136 7.50 -4.55 9.49
C LEU A 136 7.81 -5.94 10.03
N GLU A 137 6.79 -6.68 10.41
CA GLU A 137 6.90 -8.05 10.91
C GLU A 137 6.85 -9.07 9.78
N ARG A 138 6.16 -8.75 8.68
CA ARG A 138 6.01 -9.65 7.53
C ARG A 138 5.75 -8.92 6.22
N LEU A 139 6.38 -9.42 5.16
CA LEU A 139 6.19 -8.94 3.79
C LEU A 139 5.78 -10.10 2.87
N ASP A 140 4.57 -10.06 2.34
CA ASP A 140 4.12 -11.03 1.33
C ASP A 140 4.24 -10.43 -0.08
N VAL A 141 4.96 -11.09 -0.98
CA VAL A 141 5.25 -10.60 -2.34
C VAL A 141 4.58 -11.50 -3.37
N TYR A 142 3.58 -10.97 -4.07
CA TYR A 142 2.85 -11.64 -5.13
C TYR A 142 3.42 -11.26 -6.50
N ARG A 143 3.95 -12.25 -7.22
CA ARG A 143 4.54 -12.12 -8.56
C ARG A 143 3.83 -13.00 -9.59
N PRO A 144 3.81 -12.61 -10.88
CA PRO A 144 3.23 -13.41 -11.94
C PRO A 144 4.06 -14.67 -12.23
N ARG A 145 3.41 -15.82 -12.46
CA ARG A 145 4.09 -17.06 -12.89
C ARG A 145 4.72 -16.95 -14.28
N THR A 146 4.03 -16.29 -15.20
CA THR A 146 4.45 -16.13 -16.60
C THR A 146 5.05 -14.74 -16.82
N GLY A 147 6.36 -14.65 -17.05
CA GLY A 147 7.07 -13.39 -17.38
C GLY A 147 8.37 -13.12 -16.62
N LEU A 148 9.02 -14.15 -16.07
CA LEU A 148 10.22 -14.04 -15.22
C LEU A 148 11.51 -13.56 -15.91
N ASP A 149 11.50 -13.32 -17.22
CA ASP A 149 12.72 -13.01 -17.98
C ASP A 149 13.15 -11.53 -17.98
N SER A 150 12.59 -10.70 -17.11
CA SER A 150 13.11 -9.34 -16.92
C SER A 150 14.26 -9.34 -15.92
N GLN A 151 15.45 -8.88 -16.32
CA GLN A 151 16.60 -8.65 -15.42
C GLN A 151 16.22 -7.86 -14.15
N HIS A 152 15.16 -7.05 -14.22
CA HIS A 152 14.62 -6.30 -13.09
C HIS A 152 14.11 -7.18 -11.95
N TRP A 153 13.46 -8.32 -12.23
CA TRP A 153 13.00 -9.25 -11.19
C TRP A 153 14.17 -9.88 -10.44
N LYS A 154 15.25 -10.26 -11.14
CA LYS A 154 16.47 -10.78 -10.49
C LYS A 154 17.06 -9.80 -9.48
N VAL A 155 17.12 -8.50 -9.85
CA VAL A 155 17.62 -7.45 -8.95
C VAL A 155 16.68 -7.23 -7.78
N VAL A 156 15.37 -7.19 -8.02
CA VAL A 156 14.34 -7.01 -6.98
C VAL A 156 14.36 -8.20 -6.00
N GLU A 157 14.44 -9.43 -6.49
CA GLU A 157 14.51 -10.64 -5.66
C GLU A 157 15.78 -10.68 -4.82
N SER A 158 16.95 -10.39 -5.41
CA SER A 158 18.20 -10.32 -4.63
C SER A 158 18.09 -9.34 -3.47
N ARG A 159 17.45 -8.19 -3.68
CA ARG A 159 17.29 -7.16 -2.65
C ARG A 159 16.22 -7.51 -1.61
N LEU A 160 15.13 -8.14 -2.04
CA LEU A 160 14.13 -8.67 -1.12
C LEU A 160 14.69 -9.81 -0.27
N TRP A 161 15.56 -10.64 -0.82
CA TRP A 161 16.30 -11.67 -0.07
C TRP A 161 17.28 -11.07 0.94
N ASP A 162 17.98 -10.00 0.59
CA ASP A 162 18.83 -9.29 1.56
C ASP A 162 17.99 -8.68 2.69
N PHE A 163 16.85 -8.08 2.35
CA PHE A 163 15.90 -7.56 3.33
C PHE A 163 15.30 -8.67 4.19
N SER A 164 15.16 -9.89 3.66
CA SER A 164 14.57 -11.01 4.39
C SER A 164 15.38 -11.47 5.60
N LYS A 165 16.65 -11.03 5.70
CA LYS A 165 17.51 -11.25 6.87
C LYS A 165 16.99 -10.52 8.11
N GLY A 166 16.27 -9.41 7.93
CA GLY A 166 15.69 -8.62 9.01
C GLY A 166 14.18 -8.84 9.20
N VAL A 167 13.45 -9.11 8.12
CA VAL A 167 11.98 -9.25 8.13
C VAL A 167 11.57 -10.47 7.30
N PRO A 168 10.73 -11.39 7.79
CA PRO A 168 10.19 -12.50 7.00
C PRO A 168 9.54 -12.02 5.68
N VAL A 169 10.12 -12.44 4.54
CA VAL A 169 9.58 -12.20 3.20
C VAL A 169 9.08 -13.51 2.61
N VAL A 170 7.80 -13.57 2.24
CA VAL A 170 7.18 -14.75 1.62
C VAL A 170 6.82 -14.45 0.18
N PHE A 171 7.27 -15.28 -0.75
CA PHE A 171 6.98 -15.14 -2.17
C PHE A 171 5.79 -16.01 -2.58
N HIS A 172 4.84 -15.42 -3.29
CA HIS A 172 3.66 -16.07 -3.82
C HIS A 172 3.63 -15.93 -5.33
N GLU A 173 3.61 -17.06 -6.03
CA GLU A 173 3.49 -17.10 -7.48
C GLU A 173 2.05 -17.35 -7.90
N VAL A 174 1.45 -16.35 -8.55
CA VAL A 174 0.05 -16.35 -8.95
C VAL A 174 -0.09 -15.96 -10.42
N ASP A 175 -1.12 -16.45 -11.10
CA ASP A 175 -1.35 -16.12 -12.51
C ASP A 175 -1.66 -14.63 -12.71
N ASN A 176 -2.34 -14.01 -11.73
CA ASN A 176 -2.57 -12.58 -11.72
C ASN A 176 -2.36 -11.98 -10.31
N PRO A 177 -1.25 -11.27 -10.06
CA PRO A 177 -0.95 -10.69 -8.74
C PRO A 177 -1.89 -9.54 -8.36
N LEU A 178 -2.60 -8.96 -9.33
CA LEU A 178 -3.51 -7.83 -9.12
C LEU A 178 -4.92 -8.27 -8.71
N ILE A 179 -5.27 -9.54 -8.90
CA ILE A 179 -6.56 -10.05 -8.42
C ILE A 179 -6.43 -10.26 -6.91
N VAL A 180 -7.31 -9.59 -6.17
CA VAL A 180 -7.55 -9.89 -4.75
C VAL A 180 -8.31 -11.22 -4.73
N GLY A 181 -7.60 -12.31 -4.98
CA GLY A 181 -8.08 -13.64 -4.63
C GLY A 181 -8.22 -13.64 -3.12
N ALA A 182 -9.41 -13.98 -2.63
CA ALA A 182 -9.69 -14.23 -1.23
C ALA A 182 -8.80 -15.38 -0.76
N SER A 183 -7.54 -15.09 -0.43
CA SER A 183 -6.83 -15.90 0.54
C SER A 183 -7.41 -15.50 1.88
N GLU A 184 -8.52 -16.17 2.22
CA GLU A 184 -8.90 -16.47 3.59
C GLU A 184 -7.65 -17.06 4.28
N ALA A 185 -6.82 -16.17 4.83
CA ALA A 185 -6.03 -16.54 5.98
C ALA A 185 -6.96 -16.32 7.16
N THR A 186 -7.71 -17.37 7.49
CA THR A 186 -8.28 -17.62 8.82
C THR A 186 -7.30 -17.16 9.89
N TRP A 187 -7.60 -16.02 10.51
CA TRP A 187 -7.12 -15.73 11.85
C TRP A 187 -8.28 -16.08 12.78
N VAL A 188 -8.27 -17.33 13.24
CA VAL A 188 -8.91 -17.76 14.49
C VAL A 188 -7.90 -17.52 15.60
#